data_AF-A0A3P8M4D8-F1
#
_entry.id   AF-A0A3P8M4D8-F1
#
_cell.length_a   1.000
_cell.length_b   1.000
_cell.length_c   1.000
_cell.angle_alpha   90.00
_cell.angle_beta   90.00
_cell.angle_gamma   90.00
#
_symmetry.space_group_name_H-M   'P 1'
#
loop_
_entity.id
_entity.type
_entity.pdbx_description
1 polymer ?
#
loop_
_entity_poly.entity_id
_entity_poly.type
_entity_poly.pdbx_seq_one_letter_code
_entity_poly.pdbx_strand_id
1 'polypeptide(L)'
;MLDELFWEDKRTVRLGAGENLYGADEIRAFRAARPAAGLQRELRHTVIVSFGEDYAVCSTEFTREGSDRVGRQQQTWVRFPFGWRIVAAQVSLMS
;
A
#
# COMPACT_ATOMS: atom_id res chain seq x y z
N MET A 1 4.65 12.34 -4.55
CA MET A 1 5.47 11.21 -4.05
C MET A 1 4.72 9.87 -3.97
N LEU A 2 3.63 9.69 -3.20
CA LEU A 2 2.97 8.37 -3.10
C LEU A 2 2.15 7.96 -4.34
N ASP A 3 1.57 8.91 -5.09
CA ASP A 3 0.88 8.60 -6.35
C ASP A 3 1.85 8.04 -7.40
N GLU A 4 3.06 8.61 -7.46
CA GLU A 4 4.10 8.21 -8.41
C GLU A 4 4.60 6.78 -8.18
N LEU A 5 4.36 6.21 -6.99
CA LEU A 5 4.80 4.86 -6.65
C LEU A 5 3.75 3.80 -7.00
N PHE A 6 2.48 4.15 -7.17
CA PHE A 6 1.50 3.20 -7.70
C PHE A 6 1.66 3.06 -9.21
N TRP A 7 1.45 1.85 -9.71
CA TRP A 7 1.46 1.62 -11.15
C TRP A 7 0.22 2.25 -11.80
N GLU A 8 0.43 3.10 -12.80
CA GLU A 8 -0.63 3.78 -13.54
C GLU A 8 -1.27 2.86 -14.59
N ASP A 9 -2.04 1.86 -14.13
CA ASP A 9 -2.75 0.90 -14.98
C ASP A 9 -4.11 0.55 -14.37
N LYS A 10 -5.08 0.18 -15.22
CA LYS A 10 -6.42 -0.27 -14.81
C LYS A 10 -6.41 -1.57 -13.99
N ARG A 11 -5.31 -2.34 -14.05
CA ARG A 11 -5.12 -3.60 -13.32
C ARG A 11 -4.58 -3.40 -11.91
N THR A 12 -4.17 -2.19 -11.53
CA THR A 12 -3.66 -1.90 -10.19
C THR A 12 -4.77 -2.04 -9.16
N VAL A 13 -4.54 -2.81 -8.09
CA VAL A 13 -5.56 -3.05 -7.06
C VAL A 13 -5.11 -2.53 -5.70
N ARG A 14 -6.02 -1.88 -4.97
CA ARG A 14 -5.82 -1.50 -3.58
C ARG A 14 -7.00 -1.90 -2.71
N LEU A 15 -6.80 -2.86 -1.83
CA LEU A 15 -7.75 -3.24 -0.78
C LEU A 15 -7.36 -2.50 0.50
N GLY A 16 -8.09 -1.45 0.83
CA GLY A 16 -7.88 -0.63 2.01
C GLY A 16 -8.58 -1.17 3.25
N ALA A 17 -8.48 -0.40 4.34
CA ALA A 17 -9.08 -0.80 5.62
C ALA A 17 -10.62 -0.69 5.63
N GLY A 18 -11.20 0.15 4.77
CA GLY A 18 -12.65 0.31 4.64
C GLY A 18 -13.13 0.49 3.19
N GLU A 19 -12.27 0.24 2.20
CA GLU A 19 -12.51 0.54 0.79
C GLU A 19 -11.80 -0.47 -0.11
N ASN A 20 -12.39 -0.80 -1.27
CA ASN A 20 -11.78 -1.63 -2.31
C ASN A 20 -11.70 -0.81 -3.60
N LEU A 21 -10.51 -0.63 -4.16
CA LEU A 21 -10.26 0.23 -5.31
C LEU A 21 -9.59 -0.56 -6.45
N TYR A 22 -10.10 -0.38 -7.67
CA TYR A 22 -9.66 -1.06 -8.88
C TYR A 22 -9.26 -0.04 -9.94
N GLY A 23 -8.00 -0.07 -10.35
CA GLY A 23 -7.40 0.86 -11.29
C GLY A 23 -6.81 2.10 -10.63
N ALA A 24 -5.80 2.67 -11.31
CA ALA A 24 -5.09 3.84 -10.83
C ALA A 24 -5.98 5.07 -10.59
N ASP A 25 -7.05 5.23 -11.37
CA ASP A 25 -7.94 6.40 -11.26
C ASP A 25 -8.76 6.41 -9.96
N GLU A 26 -9.31 5.27 -9.56
CA GLU A 26 -10.02 5.13 -8.28
C GLU A 26 -9.07 5.37 -7.09
N ILE A 27 -7.84 4.85 -7.19
CA ILE A 27 -6.80 5.04 -6.19
C ILE A 27 -6.44 6.54 -6.08
N ARG A 28 -6.25 7.23 -7.21
CA ARG A 28 -5.93 8.66 -7.25
C ARG A 28 -7.07 9.50 -6.66
N ALA A 29 -8.32 9.21 -7.06
CA ALA A 29 -9.50 9.89 -6.54
C ALA A 29 -9.65 9.72 -5.02
N PHE A 30 -9.47 8.49 -4.52
CA PHE A 30 -9.48 8.22 -3.09
C PHE A 30 -8.38 9.00 -2.34
N ARG A 31 -7.15 9.02 -2.88
CA ARG A 31 -6.03 9.73 -2.24
C ARG A 31 -6.23 11.24 -2.21
N ALA A 32 -6.82 11.83 -3.25
CA ALA A 32 -7.16 13.24 -3.28
C ALA A 32 -8.22 13.62 -2.23
N ALA A 33 -9.18 12.72 -1.95
CA ALA A 33 -10.25 12.93 -0.99
C ALA A 33 -9.87 12.57 0.47
N ARG A 34 -8.77 11.83 0.69
CA ARG A 34 -8.45 11.25 2.00
C ARG A 34 -7.90 12.30 2.98
N PRO A 35 -8.48 12.45 4.18
CA PRO A 35 -7.91 13.30 5.23
C PRO A 35 -6.51 12.83 5.64
N ALA A 36 -5.58 13.78 5.82
CA ALA A 36 -4.22 13.50 6.27
C ALA A 36 -4.11 13.24 7.79
N ALA A 37 -5.15 13.61 8.56
CA ALA A 37 -5.20 13.42 10.00
C ALA A 37 -5.24 11.93 10.38
N GLY A 38 -4.54 11.56 11.47
CA GLY A 38 -4.55 10.19 12.01
C GLY A 38 -3.85 9.14 11.11
N LEU A 39 -2.99 9.57 10.19
CA LEU A 39 -2.21 8.66 9.34
C LEU A 39 -0.88 8.21 9.96
N GLN A 40 -0.40 8.92 11.00
CA GLN A 40 0.81 8.57 11.72
C GLN A 40 0.70 7.16 12.30
N ARG A 41 1.78 6.40 12.17
CA ARG A 41 1.85 4.99 12.57
C ARG A 41 3.30 4.59 12.78
N GLU A 42 3.51 3.63 13.68
CA GLU A 42 4.82 3.01 13.89
C GLU A 42 4.85 1.69 13.11
N LEU A 43 5.90 1.48 12.31
CA LEU A 43 6.08 0.24 11.57
C LEU A 43 6.80 -0.79 12.44
N ARG A 44 6.42 -2.06 12.30
CA ARG A 44 7.07 -3.17 13.00
C ARG A 44 7.07 -4.42 12.12
N HIS A 45 7.99 -5.34 12.40
CA HIS A 45 8.15 -6.60 11.65
C HIS A 45 8.17 -6.40 10.13
N THR A 46 8.92 -5.39 9.66
CA THR A 46 9.04 -5.12 8.23
C THR A 46 9.90 -6.20 7.58
N VAL A 47 9.33 -6.89 6.61
CA VAL A 47 9.98 -7.92 5.81
C VAL A 47 9.86 -7.54 4.33
N ILE A 48 10.99 -7.52 3.64
CA ILE A 48 11.08 -7.24 2.21
C ILE A 48 11.77 -8.42 1.55
N VAL A 49 11.11 -9.02 0.56
CA VAL A 49 11.64 -10.18 -0.19
C VAL A 49 11.57 -9.87 -1.67
N SER A 50 12.67 -10.06 -2.39
CA SER A 50 12.73 -9.99 -3.85
C SER A 50 12.70 -11.38 -4.49
N PHE A 51 12.20 -11.42 -5.72
CA PHE A 51 12.19 -12.61 -6.58
C PHE A 51 12.79 -12.20 -7.93
N GLY A 52 14.04 -12.60 -8.17
CA GLY A 52 14.82 -12.05 -9.28
C GLY A 52 15.10 -10.55 -9.09
N GLU A 53 15.24 -9.82 -10.19
CA GLU A 53 15.59 -8.40 -10.19
C GLU A 53 14.39 -7.45 -10.30
N ASP A 54 13.23 -7.97 -10.69
CA ASP A 54 12.11 -7.14 -11.14
C ASP A 54 10.81 -7.36 -10.34
N TYR A 55 10.85 -8.12 -9.24
CA TYR A 55 9.69 -8.36 -8.39
C TYR A 55 10.05 -8.35 -6.90
N ALA A 56 9.19 -7.75 -6.07
CA ALA A 56 9.34 -7.78 -4.62
C ALA A 56 8.00 -7.77 -3.88
N VAL A 57 7.98 -8.33 -2.69
CA VAL A 57 6.88 -8.22 -1.73
C VAL A 57 7.38 -7.53 -0.48
N CYS A 58 6.69 -6.46 -0.08
CA CYS A 58 6.98 -5.70 1.13
C CYS A 58 5.81 -5.87 2.11
N SER A 59 6.08 -6.52 3.24
CA SER A 59 5.12 -6.78 4.31
C SER A 59 5.55 -6.05 5.58
N THR A 60 4.61 -5.42 6.25
CA THR A 60 4.87 -4.75 7.53
C THR A 60 3.61 -4.74 8.37
N GLU A 61 3.78 -4.87 9.68
CA GLU A 61 2.75 -4.54 10.63
C GLU A 61 2.87 -3.06 11.03
N PHE A 62 1.79 -2.50 11.57
CA PHE A 62 1.85 -1.17 12.14
C PHE A 62 0.88 -0.99 13.31
N THR A 63 1.21 -0.06 14.20
CA THR A 63 0.34 0.41 15.28
C THR A 63 0.05 1.89 15.12
N ARG A 64 -1.01 2.37 15.80
CA ARG A 64 -1.36 3.80 15.84
C ARG A 64 -1.62 4.20 17.28
N GLU A 65 -1.27 5.42 17.62
CA GLU A 65 -1.64 6.01 18.90
C GLU A 65 -3.17 6.03 19.03
N GLY A 66 -3.68 5.62 20.21
CA GLY A 66 -5.12 5.55 20.48
C GLY A 66 -5.85 4.34 19.87
N SER A 67 -5.14 3.33 19.35
CA SER A 67 -5.75 2.09 18.90
C SER A 67 -4.96 0.85 19.31
N ASP A 68 -5.64 -0.10 19.97
CA ASP A 68 -5.05 -1.40 20.32
C ASP A 68 -5.00 -2.38 19.14
N ARG A 69 -5.54 -1.98 17.98
CA ARG A 69 -5.62 -2.84 16.80
C ARG A 69 -4.30 -2.86 16.06
N VAL A 70 -3.85 -4.08 15.73
CA VAL A 70 -2.69 -4.29 14.86
C VAL A 70 -3.09 -4.08 13.41
N GLY A 71 -2.41 -3.14 12.74
CA GLY A 71 -2.50 -2.96 11.32
C GLY A 71 -1.54 -3.86 10.55
N ARG A 72 -1.95 -4.27 9.36
CA ARG A 72 -1.13 -5.03 8.42
C ARG A 72 -1.14 -4.31 7.09
N GLN A 73 0.03 -4.20 6.46
CA GLN A 73 0.18 -3.69 5.11
C GLN A 73 1.05 -4.66 4.31
N GLN A 74 0.56 -5.06 3.14
CA GLN A 74 1.33 -5.82 2.16
C GLN A 74 1.29 -5.10 0.82
N GLN A 75 2.43 -5.04 0.16
CA GLN A 75 2.59 -4.45 -1.17
C GLN A 75 3.33 -5.41 -2.07
N THR A 76 2.83 -5.54 -3.30
CA THR A 76 3.53 -6.21 -4.39
C THR A 76 4.13 -5.14 -5.29
N TRP A 77 5.43 -5.27 -5.54
CA TRP A 77 6.24 -4.35 -6.33
C TRP A 77 6.76 -5.02 -7.58
N VAL A 78 6.69 -4.31 -8.71
CA VAL A 78 7.26 -4.73 -9.99
C VAL A 78 8.15 -3.62 -10.52
N ARG A 79 9.32 -3.99 -11.05
CA ARG A 79 10.21 -3.07 -11.74
C ARG A 79 9.81 -2.94 -13.20
N PHE A 80 9.51 -1.73 -13.60
CA PHE A 80 9.29 -1.35 -15.00
C PHE A 80 10.52 -0.58 -15.52
N PRO A 81 10.63 -0.30 -16.84
CA PRO A 81 11.71 0.53 -17.38
C PRO A 81 11.80 1.93 -16.72
N PHE A 82 10.68 2.45 -16.21
CA PHE A 82 10.59 3.73 -15.50
C PHE A 82 10.67 3.60 -13.96
N GLY A 83 11.10 2.44 -13.47
CA GLY A 83 11.36 2.16 -12.06
C GLY A 83 10.33 1.27 -11.38
N TRP A 84 10.50 1.11 -10.07
CA TRP A 84 9.65 0.27 -9.23
C TRP A 84 8.28 0.88 -9.01
N ARG A 85 7.23 0.05 -9.09
CA ARG A 85 5.85 0.45 -8.79
C ARG A 85 5.12 -0.60 -7.98
N ILE A 86 4.22 -0.14 -7.12
CA ILE A 86 3.22 -0.95 -6.43
C ILE A 86 2.14 -1.32 -7.46
N VAL A 87 2.04 -2.61 -7.79
CA VAL A 87 1.00 -3.14 -8.68
C VAL A 87 -0.22 -3.64 -7.91
N ALA A 88 -0.03 -4.00 -6.64
CA ALA A 88 -1.12 -4.37 -5.74
C ALA A 88 -0.77 -4.01 -4.29
N ALA A 89 -1.76 -3.58 -3.51
CA ALA A 89 -1.60 -3.33 -2.08
C ALA A 89 -2.83 -3.78 -1.28
N GLN A 90 -2.58 -4.30 -0.07
CA GLN A 90 -3.62 -4.62 0.89
C GLN A 90 -3.27 -3.99 2.25
N VAL A 91 -4.24 -3.33 2.87
CA VAL A 91 -4.18 -2.78 4.22
C VAL A 91 -5.37 -3.30 5.00
N SER A 92 -5.15 -3.79 6.20
CA SER A 92 -6.23 -4.24 7.09
C SER A 92 -5.87 -3.97 8.54
N LEU A 93 -6.87 -4.03 9.41
CA LEU A 93 -6.71 -3.98 10.85
C LEU A 93 -7.24 -5.29 11.43
N MET A 94 -6.47 -5.94 12.29
CA MET A 94 -6.93 -7.15 12.99
C MET A 94 -8.08 -6.82 13.95
N SER A 95 -8.96 -7.79 14.16
CA SER A 95 -10.05 -7.79 15.13
C SER A 95 -9.56 -8.31 16.47
#